data_AF-A0AAW1VJA0-F1
#
_entry.id   AF-A0AAW1VJA0-F1
#
_cell.length_a   1.000
_cell.length_b   1.000
_cell.length_c   1.000
_cell.angle_alpha   90.00
_cell.angle_beta   90.00
_cell.angle_gamma   90.00
#
_symmetry.space_group_name_H-M   'P 1'
#
loop_
_entity.id
_entity.type
_entity.pdbx_description
1 polymer ?
#
loop_
_entity_poly.entity_id
_entity_poly.type
_entity_poly.pdbx_seq_one_letter_code
_entity_poly.pdbx_strand_id
1 'polypeptide(L)'
;MPTIIGTTTSQPLLLCTTRNIFLTQTRFCKPEPVFVSLEAQTWPSQSLVKHPRDSKLKPKFVCHATRRKPTAAIQPENDNSQRLIQTLLWVAEGVYILWLFLLPYAPGDPVWAISSDTVNSLVGLSLNFFFILPFFNSVGINLIDAPVLHPMCEGLFNFVIGWTFMFAPLLFTDGKRDRYKGSLDVLWGFQMFLTNTFLIPYMAIRLNAPESNYSPSKRSQLGDVMINGAPIVGLVGGAICLISALWALYGRTGSNFGGISDRWEFLIGYLGSERLAYAFIWDILLYSVFQPWLIGDNLQNVERSKIGMVNYLRFVPVVGLVAYLVCLNLDDEEL
;
A
#
# COMPACT_ATOMS: atom_id res chain seq x y z
N MET A 1 35.63 -10.39 -55.86
CA MET A 1 35.69 -11.86 -56.05
C MET A 1 36.13 -12.51 -54.74
N PRO A 2 35.74 -13.78 -54.47
CA PRO A 2 35.04 -14.22 -53.24
C PRO A 2 36.00 -14.77 -52.14
N THR A 3 35.61 -15.44 -51.02
CA THR A 3 34.45 -16.31 -50.66
C THR A 3 34.23 -16.31 -49.13
N ILE A 4 33.01 -16.11 -48.59
CA ILE A 4 31.95 -17.09 -48.21
C ILE A 4 32.08 -17.72 -46.79
N ILE A 5 31.03 -17.53 -45.97
CA ILE A 5 30.24 -18.47 -45.11
C ILE A 5 30.99 -19.55 -44.27
N GLY A 6 30.66 -19.87 -43.02
CA GLY A 6 29.62 -19.38 -42.09
C GLY A 6 29.26 -20.39 -40.96
N THR A 7 28.22 -20.07 -40.18
CA THR A 7 27.27 -20.98 -39.48
C THR A 7 27.73 -22.26 -38.74
N THR A 8 27.72 -22.18 -37.40
CA THR A 8 26.97 -23.04 -36.42
C THR A 8 27.01 -24.60 -36.42
N THR A 9 26.84 -25.10 -35.18
CA THR A 9 26.11 -26.33 -34.70
C THR A 9 26.84 -27.68 -34.44
N SER A 10 26.89 -28.02 -33.13
CA SER A 10 26.50 -29.29 -32.46
C SER A 10 27.24 -30.64 -32.61
N GLN A 11 27.88 -31.06 -31.49
CA GLN A 11 27.80 -32.39 -30.82
C GLN A 11 28.35 -33.66 -31.57
N PRO A 12 28.44 -34.89 -30.98
CA PRO A 12 28.08 -35.38 -29.63
C PRO A 12 29.07 -36.36 -28.90
N LEU A 13 28.73 -36.66 -27.63
CA LEU A 13 28.78 -37.97 -26.90
C LEU A 13 30.05 -38.84 -26.77
N LEU A 14 30.37 -39.17 -25.50
CA LEU A 14 30.37 -40.51 -24.81
C LEU A 14 31.47 -40.51 -23.72
N LEU A 15 31.41 -41.21 -22.56
CA LEU A 15 30.36 -41.68 -21.62
C LEU A 15 31.12 -42.29 -20.41
N CYS A 16 30.42 -42.71 -19.33
CA CYS A 16 30.93 -43.57 -18.22
C CYS A 16 31.89 -42.94 -17.18
N THR A 17 31.75 -43.10 -15.84
CA THR A 17 30.63 -43.60 -14.99
C THR A 17 30.85 -43.23 -13.50
N THR A 18 29.79 -42.95 -12.72
CA THR A 18 29.67 -43.11 -11.22
C THR A 18 30.68 -42.38 -10.30
N ARG A 19 30.42 -41.94 -9.04
CA ARG A 19 29.41 -42.09 -7.95
C ARG A 19 29.57 -40.82 -7.04
N ASN A 20 28.82 -40.46 -5.99
CA ASN A 20 27.67 -41.01 -5.23
C ASN A 20 26.96 -39.87 -4.42
N ILE A 21 25.64 -39.99 -4.17
CA ILE A 21 24.88 -39.62 -2.94
C ILE A 21 25.19 -38.30 -2.17
N PHE A 22 24.24 -37.34 -2.14
CA PHE A 22 23.28 -37.16 -1.01
C PHE A 22 22.22 -36.07 -1.31
N LEU A 23 20.94 -36.44 -1.17
CA LEU A 23 19.78 -35.55 -1.11
C LEU A 23 18.98 -35.95 0.13
N THR A 24 18.51 -35.01 0.94
CA THR A 24 17.52 -35.29 1.99
C THR A 24 16.41 -34.25 1.95
N GLN A 25 15.20 -34.75 1.80
CA GLN A 25 13.96 -33.99 1.73
C GLN A 25 13.24 -34.09 3.08
N THR A 26 12.62 -33.01 3.52
CA THR A 26 11.94 -32.91 4.82
C THR A 26 10.66 -33.73 4.91
N ARG A 27 10.54 -34.58 5.93
CA ARG A 27 9.26 -35.03 6.52
C ARG A 27 9.42 -35.19 8.03
N PHE A 28 8.53 -34.57 8.81
CA PHE A 28 8.23 -34.99 10.18
C PHE A 28 6.76 -34.75 10.49
N CYS A 29 5.99 -35.84 10.58
CA CYS A 29 4.69 -35.84 11.24
C CYS A 29 4.91 -36.01 12.75
N LYS A 30 4.08 -35.38 13.59
CA LYS A 30 4.02 -35.69 15.03
C LYS A 30 3.27 -37.01 15.25
N PRO A 31 3.74 -37.91 16.15
CA PRO A 31 2.97 -39.05 16.60
C PRO A 31 2.14 -38.73 17.85
N GLU A 32 0.97 -39.35 17.92
CA GLU A 32 0.12 -39.50 19.11
C GLU A 32 0.48 -40.82 19.82
N PRO A 33 0.50 -40.88 21.16
CA PRO A 33 0.62 -42.15 21.90
C PRO A 33 -0.73 -42.60 22.48
N VAL A 34 -1.25 -43.72 21.97
CA VAL A 34 -2.30 -44.52 22.63
C VAL A 34 -1.64 -45.72 23.30
N PHE A 35 -1.99 -46.01 24.56
CA PHE A 35 -1.76 -47.32 25.18
C PHE A 35 -2.96 -47.75 26.02
N VAL A 36 -3.10 -49.07 26.18
CA VAL A 36 -4.38 -49.77 26.42
C VAL A 36 -4.66 -50.08 27.90
N SER A 37 -5.94 -50.33 28.19
CA SER A 37 -6.60 -50.56 29.49
C SER A 37 -6.10 -51.74 30.35
N LEU A 38 -6.41 -51.66 31.66
CA LEU A 38 -6.81 -52.83 32.47
C LEU A 38 -7.97 -52.47 33.42
N GLU A 39 -8.70 -53.48 33.91
CA GLU A 39 -10.06 -53.40 34.45
C GLU A 39 -10.21 -53.23 35.98
N ALA A 40 -11.48 -53.02 36.37
CA ALA A 40 -12.16 -53.45 37.59
C ALA A 40 -11.96 -52.66 38.91
N GLN A 41 -13.04 -52.00 39.39
CA GLN A 41 -13.94 -52.59 40.40
C GLN A 41 -15.22 -51.74 40.64
N THR A 42 -16.17 -52.26 41.42
CA THR A 42 -17.61 -51.95 41.34
C THR A 42 -18.26 -51.47 42.65
N TRP A 43 -19.14 -50.45 42.56
CA TRP A 43 -20.36 -50.22 43.40
C TRP A 43 -20.20 -49.98 44.94
N PRO A 44 -21.26 -49.58 45.70
CA PRO A 44 -22.57 -48.98 45.33
C PRO A 44 -23.05 -47.75 46.17
N SER A 45 -23.97 -46.98 45.57
CA SER A 45 -25.28 -46.46 46.04
C SER A 45 -25.71 -46.23 47.53
N GLN A 46 -26.64 -45.26 47.70
CA GLN A 46 -27.73 -45.11 48.73
C GLN A 46 -27.40 -44.54 50.15
N SER A 47 -28.29 -43.86 50.90
CA SER A 47 -29.58 -43.16 50.59
C SER A 47 -30.24 -42.46 51.82
N LEU A 48 -31.06 -41.43 51.57
CA LEU A 48 -32.27 -40.96 52.36
C LEU A 48 -32.09 -40.54 53.85
N VAL A 49 -32.93 -39.68 54.46
CA VAL A 49 -34.40 -39.71 54.75
C VAL A 49 -34.90 -38.26 54.96
N LYS A 50 -35.90 -37.71 54.21
CA LYS A 50 -37.39 -37.61 54.49
C LYS A 50 -37.77 -36.96 55.86
N HIS A 51 -38.82 -36.16 56.09
CA HIS A 51 -40.02 -35.61 55.40
C HIS A 51 -40.68 -34.56 56.37
N PRO A 52 -41.97 -34.10 56.31
CA PRO A 52 -42.82 -33.56 55.22
C PRO A 52 -43.65 -32.27 55.60
N ARG A 53 -44.21 -31.54 54.60
CA ARG A 53 -45.65 -31.10 54.45
C ARG A 53 -45.93 -29.71 53.81
N ASP A 54 -46.79 -29.77 52.79
CA ASP A 54 -48.02 -28.98 52.53
C ASP A 54 -48.04 -27.44 52.32
N SER A 55 -48.00 -27.07 51.04
CA SER A 55 -49.14 -26.49 50.30
C SER A 55 -49.39 -24.95 50.18
N LYS A 56 -49.86 -24.59 48.96
CA LYS A 56 -50.67 -23.43 48.51
C LYS A 56 -50.02 -22.11 48.01
N LEU A 57 -50.18 -21.94 46.68
CA LEU A 57 -50.50 -20.71 45.89
C LEU A 57 -49.86 -19.35 46.22
N LYS A 58 -49.24 -18.71 45.20
CA LYS A 58 -49.61 -17.37 44.63
C LYS A 58 -48.82 -17.05 43.33
N PRO A 59 -49.17 -15.98 42.55
CA PRO A 59 -49.15 -16.05 41.08
C PRO A 59 -47.87 -15.55 40.38
N LYS A 60 -47.74 -15.92 39.09
CA LYS A 60 -46.77 -15.32 38.16
C LYS A 60 -47.14 -13.86 37.85
N PHE A 61 -46.36 -12.90 38.34
CA PHE A 61 -46.33 -11.56 37.78
C PHE A 61 -45.47 -11.55 36.50
N VAL A 62 -46.10 -11.34 35.35
CA VAL A 62 -45.41 -11.11 34.07
C VAL A 62 -45.17 -9.62 33.92
N CYS A 63 -43.93 -9.17 34.15
CA CYS A 63 -43.54 -7.79 33.87
C CYS A 63 -43.30 -7.59 32.37
N HIS A 64 -44.24 -6.93 31.68
CA HIS A 64 -43.98 -6.39 30.34
C HIS A 64 -43.11 -5.13 30.44
N ALA A 65 -41.80 -5.28 30.27
CA ALA A 65 -40.88 -4.16 30.13
C ALA A 65 -40.95 -3.58 28.71
N THR A 66 -41.79 -2.57 28.49
CA THR A 66 -41.80 -1.82 27.24
C THR A 66 -40.50 -1.02 27.10
N ARG A 67 -39.57 -1.53 26.28
CA ARG A 67 -38.30 -0.88 25.95
C ARG A 67 -38.58 0.49 25.30
N ARG A 68 -38.39 1.58 26.06
CA ARG A 68 -38.35 2.94 25.50
C ARG A 68 -37.29 2.99 24.40
N LYS A 69 -37.69 3.37 23.19
CA LYS A 69 -36.78 3.85 22.14
C LYS A 69 -36.07 5.11 22.69
N PRO A 70 -34.73 5.20 22.66
CA PRO A 70 -34.06 6.48 22.78
C PRO A 70 -34.32 7.25 21.48
N THR A 71 -35.17 8.29 21.55
CA THR A 71 -35.30 9.26 20.48
C THR A 71 -34.18 10.31 20.63
N ALA A 72 -33.52 10.64 19.51
CA ALA A 72 -32.62 11.78 19.34
C ALA A 72 -31.43 11.89 20.32
N ALA A 73 -30.32 11.26 19.96
CA ALA A 73 -29.00 11.86 20.19
C ALA A 73 -28.68 12.77 18.99
N ILE A 74 -28.25 14.00 19.26
CA ILE A 74 -27.97 15.03 18.25
C ILE A 74 -26.63 14.71 17.57
N GLN A 75 -26.64 14.32 16.28
CA GLN A 75 -25.45 14.23 15.41
C GLN A 75 -25.62 14.79 13.96
N PRO A 76 -26.47 15.81 13.68
CA PRO A 76 -26.64 16.29 12.29
C PRO A 76 -25.42 17.05 11.73
N GLU A 77 -24.63 17.71 12.58
CA GLU A 77 -23.56 18.62 12.14
C GLU A 77 -22.37 17.88 11.51
N ASN A 78 -21.90 16.81 12.17
CA ASN A 78 -20.76 16.03 11.68
C ASN A 78 -21.11 15.32 10.36
N ASP A 79 -22.29 14.71 10.25
CA ASP A 79 -22.76 14.02 9.03
C ASP A 79 -22.84 14.99 7.83
N ASN A 80 -23.41 16.19 8.02
CA ASN A 80 -23.44 17.21 6.97
C ASN A 80 -22.02 17.66 6.55
N SER A 81 -21.10 17.85 7.50
CA SER A 81 -19.72 18.22 7.18
C SER A 81 -18.96 17.13 6.42
N GLN A 82 -19.15 15.85 6.79
CA GLN A 82 -18.52 14.71 6.12
C GLN A 82 -19.06 14.53 4.69
N ARG A 83 -20.38 14.66 4.50
CA ARG A 83 -21.00 14.66 3.17
C ARG A 83 -20.52 15.83 2.32
N LEU A 84 -20.32 17.02 2.89
CA LEU A 84 -19.76 18.17 2.17
C LEU A 84 -18.33 17.88 1.70
N ILE A 85 -17.45 17.41 2.59
CA ILE A 85 -16.07 17.05 2.24
C ILE A 85 -16.04 15.93 1.20
N GLN A 86 -16.86 14.88 1.35
CA GLN A 86 -17.02 13.82 0.37
C GLN A 86 -17.47 14.35 -1.00
N THR A 87 -18.45 15.25 -1.03
CA THR A 87 -18.93 15.89 -2.27
C THR A 87 -17.81 16.71 -2.92
N LEU A 88 -17.05 17.49 -2.13
CA LEU A 88 -15.92 18.27 -2.61
C LEU A 88 -14.81 17.38 -3.19
N LEU A 89 -14.52 16.23 -2.59
CA LEU A 89 -13.55 15.27 -3.12
C LEU A 89 -14.02 14.66 -4.44
N TRP A 90 -15.29 14.27 -4.58
CA TRP A 90 -15.82 13.77 -5.87
C TRP A 90 -15.86 14.85 -6.95
N VAL A 91 -16.16 16.11 -6.61
CA VAL A 91 -16.08 17.24 -7.54
C VAL A 91 -14.63 17.52 -7.93
N ALA A 92 -13.70 17.49 -6.97
CA ALA A 92 -12.27 17.64 -7.23
C ALA A 92 -11.75 16.54 -8.16
N GLU A 93 -12.13 15.28 -7.95
CA GLU A 93 -11.80 14.16 -8.84
C GLU A 93 -12.38 14.35 -10.25
N GLY A 94 -13.66 14.71 -10.37
CA GLY A 94 -14.30 14.95 -11.67
C GLY A 94 -13.65 16.10 -12.45
N VAL A 95 -13.31 17.19 -11.75
CA VAL A 95 -12.56 18.32 -12.32
C VAL A 95 -11.14 17.88 -12.68
N TYR A 96 -10.48 17.08 -11.85
CA TYR A 96 -9.12 16.60 -12.05
C TYR A 96 -9.02 15.70 -13.29
N ILE A 97 -9.89 14.68 -13.43
CA ILE A 97 -9.96 13.83 -14.63
C ILE A 97 -10.26 14.69 -15.86
N LEU A 98 -11.25 15.58 -15.80
CA LEU A 98 -11.65 16.41 -16.94
C LEU A 98 -10.49 17.32 -17.39
N TRP A 99 -9.85 18.00 -16.44
CA TRP A 99 -8.72 18.91 -16.70
C TRP A 99 -7.49 18.16 -17.23
N LEU A 100 -7.05 17.12 -16.52
CA LEU A 100 -5.75 16.50 -16.77
C LEU A 100 -5.78 15.38 -17.79
N PHE A 101 -6.89 14.68 -18.03
CA PHE A 101 -6.93 13.58 -19.00
C PHE A 101 -7.62 13.97 -20.32
N LEU A 102 -8.70 14.76 -20.26
CA LEU A 102 -9.57 15.02 -21.41
C LEU A 102 -9.29 16.37 -22.09
N LEU A 103 -9.06 17.43 -21.32
CA LEU A 103 -8.90 18.78 -21.85
C LEU A 103 -7.47 19.07 -22.38
N PRO A 104 -7.34 19.83 -23.48
CA PRO A 104 -6.04 20.25 -24.03
C PRO A 104 -5.44 21.48 -23.32
N TYR A 105 -6.01 21.92 -22.19
CA TYR A 105 -5.54 23.10 -21.45
C TYR A 105 -4.45 22.80 -20.41
N ALA A 106 -4.35 21.56 -19.95
CA ALA A 106 -3.21 21.11 -19.16
C ALA A 106 -1.96 20.97 -20.05
N PRO A 107 -0.74 21.22 -19.52
CA PRO A 107 0.52 20.94 -20.20
C PRO A 107 0.59 19.58 -20.89
N GLY A 108 1.20 19.53 -22.08
CA GLY A 108 1.38 18.33 -22.89
C GLY A 108 0.11 17.75 -23.53
N ASP A 109 0.27 16.74 -24.38
CA ASP A 109 -0.83 16.16 -25.16
C ASP A 109 -1.86 15.44 -24.27
N PRO A 110 -3.18 15.61 -24.51
CA PRO A 110 -4.22 14.87 -23.80
C PRO A 110 -4.17 13.38 -24.15
N VAL A 111 -4.77 12.54 -23.30
CA VAL A 111 -4.62 11.08 -23.39
C VAL A 111 -5.15 10.48 -24.70
N TRP A 112 -6.09 11.16 -25.37
CA TRP A 112 -6.62 10.78 -26.68
C TRP A 112 -5.73 11.20 -27.87
N ALA A 113 -4.67 12.00 -27.65
CA ALA A 113 -3.74 12.49 -28.66
C ALA A 113 -2.25 12.28 -28.28
N ILE A 114 -1.97 11.34 -27.37
CA ILE A 114 -0.62 11.14 -26.82
C ILE A 114 0.43 10.88 -27.91
N SER A 115 1.51 11.67 -27.90
CA SER A 115 2.63 11.51 -28.83
C SER A 115 3.46 10.25 -28.54
N SER A 116 4.17 9.76 -29.56
CA SER A 116 5.15 8.67 -29.40
C SER A 116 6.26 9.05 -28.42
N ASP A 117 6.61 10.33 -28.33
CA ASP A 117 7.75 10.81 -27.54
C ASP A 117 7.42 10.85 -26.05
N THR A 118 6.20 11.24 -25.68
CA THR A 118 5.70 11.09 -24.30
C THR A 118 5.59 9.61 -23.92
N VAL A 119 5.16 8.71 -24.82
CA VAL A 119 5.14 7.26 -24.55
C VAL A 119 6.55 6.69 -24.37
N ASN A 120 7.49 7.03 -25.26
CA ASN A 120 8.89 6.61 -25.15
C ASN A 120 9.53 7.10 -23.85
N SER A 121 9.23 8.34 -23.45
CA SER A 121 9.68 8.92 -22.19
C SER A 121 9.09 8.18 -20.99
N LEU A 122 7.78 7.90 -20.98
CA LEU A 122 7.11 7.12 -19.94
C LEU A 122 7.66 5.70 -19.81
N VAL A 123 7.86 5.01 -20.93
CA VAL A 123 8.45 3.65 -20.96
C VAL A 123 9.89 3.69 -20.45
N GLY A 124 10.70 4.64 -20.91
CA GLY A 124 12.08 4.76 -20.45
C GLY A 124 12.19 5.04 -18.95
N LEU A 125 11.29 5.88 -18.45
CA LEU A 125 11.20 6.26 -17.04
C LEU A 125 10.75 5.06 -16.18
N SER A 126 9.81 4.26 -16.71
CA SER A 126 9.34 3.00 -16.11
C SER A 126 10.40 1.88 -16.14
N LEU A 127 11.28 1.85 -17.13
CA LEU A 127 12.44 0.94 -17.14
C LEU A 127 13.45 1.30 -16.04
N ASN A 128 13.59 2.59 -15.72
CA ASN A 128 14.43 3.10 -14.64
C ASN A 128 13.73 3.15 -13.27
N PHE A 129 12.66 2.37 -13.09
CA PHE A 129 11.92 2.24 -11.83
C PHE A 129 12.83 1.83 -10.66
N PHE A 130 12.72 2.58 -9.56
CA PHE A 130 13.55 2.51 -8.36
C PHE A 130 15.06 2.48 -8.62
N PHE A 131 15.50 3.02 -9.76
CA PHE A 131 16.87 2.94 -10.27
C PHE A 131 17.42 1.51 -10.39
N ILE A 132 16.56 0.47 -10.39
CA ILE A 132 16.95 -0.94 -10.36
C ILE A 132 17.75 -1.31 -11.61
N LEU A 133 17.23 -1.00 -12.80
CA LEU A 133 17.92 -1.30 -14.07
C LEU A 133 19.22 -0.47 -14.25
N PRO A 134 19.25 0.86 -14.02
CA PRO A 134 20.49 1.63 -13.96
C PRO A 134 21.54 1.06 -13.01
N PHE A 135 21.12 0.61 -11.82
CA PHE A 135 22.02 0.00 -10.84
C PHE A 135 22.61 -1.31 -11.35
N PHE A 136 21.77 -2.23 -11.87
CA PHE A 136 22.25 -3.51 -12.42
C PHE A 136 23.22 -3.31 -13.59
N ASN A 137 22.95 -2.36 -14.49
CA ASN A 137 23.89 -2.07 -15.57
C ASN A 137 25.20 -1.45 -15.05
N SER A 138 25.15 -0.61 -14.01
CA SER A 138 26.36 -0.02 -13.41
C SER A 138 27.31 -1.07 -12.79
N VAL A 139 26.77 -2.22 -12.36
CA VAL A 139 27.56 -3.38 -11.87
C VAL A 139 27.86 -4.42 -12.95
N GLY A 140 27.57 -4.11 -14.23
CA GLY A 140 27.90 -4.95 -15.39
C GLY A 140 26.88 -6.06 -15.71
N ILE A 141 25.68 -6.02 -15.14
CA ILE A 141 24.59 -6.95 -15.45
C ILE A 141 23.65 -6.30 -16.47
N ASN A 142 23.92 -6.54 -17.75
CA ASN A 142 23.21 -5.93 -18.89
C ASN A 142 22.33 -6.95 -19.61
N LEU A 143 21.14 -7.22 -19.06
CA LEU A 143 20.09 -7.95 -19.79
C LEU A 143 19.40 -7.06 -20.84
N ILE A 144 19.20 -5.79 -20.48
CA ILE A 144 18.69 -4.69 -21.29
C ILE A 144 19.48 -3.45 -20.85
N ASP A 145 19.80 -2.55 -21.78
CA ASP A 145 20.47 -1.29 -21.47
C ASP A 145 19.48 -0.26 -20.90
N ALA A 146 19.85 0.38 -19.79
CA ALA A 146 19.07 1.40 -19.12
C ALA A 146 18.97 2.66 -19.99
N PRO A 147 17.77 3.13 -20.32
CA PRO A 147 17.59 4.37 -21.09
C PRO A 147 18.21 5.55 -20.34
N VAL A 148 18.99 6.37 -21.06
CA VAL A 148 19.65 7.55 -20.48
C VAL A 148 18.69 8.73 -20.57
N LEU A 149 18.03 9.06 -19.46
CA LEU A 149 17.12 10.18 -19.35
C LEU A 149 17.76 11.38 -18.61
N HIS A 150 17.08 12.52 -18.61
CA HIS A 150 17.53 13.67 -17.83
C HIS A 150 17.38 13.38 -16.32
N PRO A 151 18.40 13.63 -15.47
CA PRO A 151 18.36 13.24 -14.05
C PRO A 151 17.17 13.82 -13.26
N MET A 152 16.69 15.02 -13.62
CA MET A 152 15.49 15.60 -13.01
C MET A 152 14.21 14.79 -13.29
N CYS A 153 14.06 14.18 -14.47
CA CYS A 153 12.89 13.36 -14.79
C CYS A 153 12.89 12.07 -13.95
N GLU A 154 14.03 11.36 -13.96
CA GLU A 154 14.21 10.12 -13.19
C GLU A 154 14.08 10.35 -11.69
N GLY A 155 14.59 11.48 -11.20
CA GLY A 155 14.43 11.91 -9.81
C GLY A 155 12.97 12.23 -9.47
N LEU A 156 12.28 13.04 -10.27
CA LEU A 156 10.87 13.39 -10.01
C LEU A 156 9.97 12.14 -9.98
N PHE A 157 10.13 11.24 -10.96
CA PHE A 157 9.38 9.99 -11.02
C PHE A 157 9.64 9.08 -9.82
N ASN A 158 10.90 8.73 -9.57
CA ASN A 158 11.24 7.80 -8.49
C ASN A 158 10.94 8.41 -7.11
N PHE A 159 10.95 9.74 -6.97
CA PHE A 159 10.48 10.42 -5.77
C PHE A 159 8.98 10.21 -5.54
N VAL A 160 8.14 10.47 -6.56
CA VAL A 160 6.69 10.26 -6.45
C VAL A 160 6.37 8.79 -6.20
N ILE A 161 6.89 7.88 -7.02
CA ILE A 161 6.64 6.44 -6.88
C ILE A 161 7.17 5.88 -5.55
N GLY A 162 8.31 6.36 -5.06
CA GLY A 162 8.85 6.00 -3.74
C GLY A 162 7.91 6.42 -2.60
N TRP A 163 7.26 7.58 -2.75
CA TRP A 163 6.22 8.04 -1.82
C TRP A 163 4.96 7.18 -1.93
N THR A 164 4.49 6.90 -3.15
CA THR A 164 3.34 6.03 -3.44
C THR A 164 3.49 4.62 -2.86
N PHE A 165 4.69 4.05 -2.94
CA PHE A 165 5.01 2.75 -2.39
C PHE A 165 4.77 2.69 -0.88
N MET A 166 5.10 3.75 -0.15
CA MET A 166 4.83 3.86 1.29
C MET A 166 3.35 4.11 1.62
N PHE A 167 2.51 4.55 0.68
CA PHE A 167 1.07 4.67 0.92
C PHE A 167 0.40 3.29 1.07
N ALA A 168 0.95 2.19 0.53
CA ALA A 168 0.36 0.85 0.70
C ALA A 168 0.07 0.49 2.17
N PRO A 169 1.07 0.37 3.06
CA PRO A 169 0.81 0.05 4.46
C PRO A 169 -0.04 1.09 5.19
N LEU A 170 -0.03 2.37 4.79
CA LEU A 170 -0.95 3.37 5.33
C LEU A 170 -2.41 3.11 4.93
N LEU A 171 -2.67 2.77 3.67
CA LEU A 171 -4.00 2.42 3.17
C LEU A 171 -4.51 1.09 3.77
N PHE A 172 -3.62 0.11 3.92
CA PHE A 172 -3.96 -1.17 4.53
C PHE A 172 -4.19 -1.08 6.05
N THR A 173 -3.55 -0.13 6.75
CA THR A 173 -3.78 0.11 8.19
C THR A 173 -4.90 1.10 8.50
N ASP A 174 -5.56 1.69 7.48
CA ASP A 174 -6.63 2.65 7.74
C ASP A 174 -7.83 2.02 8.45
N GLY A 175 -8.18 2.52 9.64
CA GLY A 175 -9.36 2.09 10.40
C GLY A 175 -10.69 2.35 9.69
N LYS A 176 -10.69 3.16 8.62
CA LYS A 176 -11.85 3.39 7.73
C LYS A 176 -11.79 2.57 6.43
N ARG A 177 -10.77 1.72 6.23
CA ARG A 177 -10.55 0.96 4.97
C ARG A 177 -11.74 0.10 4.56
N ASP A 178 -12.44 -0.52 5.52
CA ASP A 178 -13.53 -1.48 5.27
C ASP A 178 -14.76 -0.81 4.60
N ARG A 179 -14.80 0.52 4.53
CA ARG A 179 -15.79 1.30 3.76
C ARG A 179 -15.53 1.23 2.24
N TYR A 180 -14.30 0.90 1.84
CA TYR A 180 -13.92 0.65 0.46
C TYR A 180 -14.16 -0.83 0.11
N LYS A 181 -15.15 -1.09 -0.76
CA LYS A 181 -15.59 -2.45 -1.11
C LYS A 181 -14.75 -3.14 -2.19
N GLY A 182 -13.82 -2.42 -2.82
CA GLY A 182 -12.90 -3.00 -3.80
C GLY A 182 -11.68 -3.65 -3.13
N SER A 183 -10.84 -4.31 -3.91
CA SER A 183 -9.52 -4.74 -3.40
C SER A 183 -8.60 -3.53 -3.25
N LEU A 184 -8.04 -3.35 -2.05
CA LEU A 184 -6.99 -2.36 -1.78
C LEU A 184 -5.70 -2.70 -2.52
N ASP A 185 -5.42 -3.98 -2.79
CA ASP A 185 -4.28 -4.40 -3.60
C ASP A 185 -4.40 -3.88 -5.03
N VAL A 186 -5.61 -3.93 -5.59
CA VAL A 186 -5.91 -3.43 -6.94
C VAL A 186 -5.89 -1.90 -6.96
N LEU A 187 -6.46 -1.24 -5.94
CA LEU A 187 -6.38 0.21 -5.82
C LEU A 187 -4.94 0.68 -5.74
N TRP A 188 -4.13 0.09 -4.86
CA TRP A 188 -2.71 0.42 -4.73
C TRP A 188 -1.89 0.02 -5.97
N GLY A 189 -2.24 -1.09 -6.62
CA GLY A 189 -1.63 -1.48 -7.90
C GLY A 189 -1.83 -0.43 -8.99
N PHE A 190 -3.06 0.08 -9.15
CA PHE A 190 -3.33 1.18 -10.08
C PHE A 190 -2.72 2.51 -9.61
N GLN A 191 -2.72 2.78 -8.30
CA GLN A 191 -2.04 3.92 -7.68
C GLN A 191 -0.54 3.96 -8.02
N MET A 192 0.13 2.81 -8.20
CA MET A 192 1.54 2.78 -8.63
C MET A 192 1.76 3.19 -10.10
N PHE A 193 0.70 3.32 -10.91
CA PHE A 193 0.77 3.78 -12.31
C PHE A 193 0.09 5.14 -12.56
N LEU A 194 -1.02 5.42 -11.86
CA LEU A 194 -1.86 6.62 -12.00
C LEU A 194 -2.23 7.20 -10.62
N THR A 195 -1.28 7.11 -9.69
CA THR A 195 -1.09 7.90 -8.46
C THR A 195 -2.26 8.79 -8.04
N ASN A 196 -2.42 9.96 -8.65
CA ASN A 196 -3.45 10.96 -8.30
C ASN A 196 -4.89 10.44 -8.41
N THR A 197 -5.24 9.78 -9.52
CA THR A 197 -6.60 9.35 -9.88
C THR A 197 -7.23 8.35 -8.90
N PHE A 198 -6.44 7.60 -8.14
CA PHE A 198 -6.98 6.54 -7.25
C PHE A 198 -7.05 6.95 -5.78
N LEU A 199 -6.32 7.98 -5.35
CA LEU A 199 -6.29 8.41 -3.96
C LEU A 199 -7.46 9.33 -3.59
N ILE A 200 -7.89 10.25 -4.46
CA ILE A 200 -9.05 11.12 -4.19
C ILE A 200 -10.34 10.29 -4.05
N PRO A 201 -10.67 9.32 -4.93
CA PRO A 201 -11.82 8.43 -4.74
C PRO A 201 -11.75 7.63 -3.46
N TYR A 202 -10.58 7.12 -3.06
CA TYR A 202 -10.40 6.44 -1.78
C TYR A 202 -10.75 7.35 -0.59
N MET A 203 -10.23 8.59 -0.59
CA MET A 203 -10.52 9.59 0.44
C MET A 203 -12.02 9.96 0.47
N ALA A 204 -12.71 9.95 -0.66
CA ALA A 204 -14.16 10.17 -0.72
C ALA A 204 -14.96 8.95 -0.22
N ILE A 205 -14.55 7.73 -0.57
CA ILE A 205 -15.25 6.48 -0.20
C ILE A 205 -15.08 6.17 1.29
N ARG A 206 -13.91 6.42 1.89
CA ARG A 206 -13.67 6.22 3.33
C ARG A 206 -14.49 7.17 4.23
N LEU A 207 -15.17 8.18 3.66
CA LEU A 207 -16.12 9.03 4.40
C LEU A 207 -17.54 8.46 4.45
N ASN A 208 -17.85 7.38 3.73
CA ASN A 208 -19.17 6.72 3.79
C ASN A 208 -19.53 6.28 5.22
N ALA A 209 -20.83 6.22 5.52
CA ALA A 209 -21.31 5.64 6.76
C ALA A 209 -20.87 4.16 6.89
N PRO A 210 -20.52 3.68 8.10
CA PRO A 210 -20.23 2.27 8.32
C PRO A 210 -21.50 1.43 8.09
N GLU A 211 -21.35 0.22 7.55
CA GLU A 211 -22.49 -0.68 7.38
C GLU A 211 -23.01 -1.18 8.73
N SER A 212 -24.32 -1.39 8.83
CA SER A 212 -24.97 -1.81 10.08
C SER A 212 -24.55 -3.21 10.55
N ASN A 213 -24.02 -4.02 9.65
CA ASN A 213 -23.52 -5.37 9.90
C ASN A 213 -21.99 -5.38 9.76
N TYR A 214 -21.29 -4.68 10.66
CA TYR A 214 -19.83 -4.61 10.63
C TYR A 214 -19.20 -5.97 10.94
N SER A 215 -18.67 -6.62 9.91
CA SER A 215 -17.67 -7.69 10.02
C SER A 215 -16.36 -7.17 9.43
N PRO A 216 -15.23 -7.19 10.17
CA PRO A 216 -13.94 -6.76 9.65
C PRO A 216 -13.62 -7.45 8.32
N SER A 217 -13.17 -6.69 7.33
CA SER A 217 -12.79 -7.29 6.05
C SER A 217 -11.56 -8.18 6.22
N LYS A 218 -11.54 -9.35 5.57
CA LYS A 218 -10.36 -10.22 5.60
C LYS A 218 -9.23 -9.54 4.83
N ARG A 219 -8.10 -9.30 5.50
CA ARG A 219 -6.87 -8.75 4.91
C ARG A 219 -6.36 -9.64 3.77
N SER A 220 -5.78 -9.00 2.76
CA SER A 220 -5.10 -9.67 1.64
C SER A 220 -3.70 -10.13 2.07
N GLN A 221 -3.16 -11.14 1.39
CA GLN A 221 -1.78 -11.59 1.64
C GLN A 221 -0.74 -10.48 1.37
N LEU A 222 -0.98 -9.64 0.36
CA LEU A 222 -0.14 -8.48 0.08
C LEU A 222 -0.25 -7.44 1.20
N GLY A 223 -1.47 -7.15 1.66
CA GLY A 223 -1.72 -6.27 2.81
C GLY A 223 -0.97 -6.73 4.05
N ASP A 224 -1.12 -8.01 4.43
CA ASP A 224 -0.43 -8.57 5.59
C ASP A 224 1.10 -8.49 5.46
N VAL A 225 1.67 -8.75 4.27
CA VAL A 225 3.13 -8.61 4.04
C VAL A 225 3.59 -7.15 4.14
N MET A 226 2.86 -6.21 3.53
CA MET A 226 3.21 -4.78 3.55
C MET A 226 3.04 -4.17 4.94
N ILE A 227 2.04 -4.64 5.71
CA ILE A 227 1.78 -4.25 7.10
C ILE A 227 2.89 -4.78 8.02
N ASN A 228 3.17 -6.10 8.02
CA ASN A 228 4.21 -6.69 8.87
C ASN A 228 5.62 -6.20 8.48
N GLY A 229 5.82 -5.87 7.19
CA GLY A 229 7.03 -5.25 6.67
C GLY A 229 7.04 -3.72 6.72
N ALA A 230 6.07 -3.05 7.36
CA ALA A 230 5.89 -1.60 7.26
C ALA A 230 7.14 -0.76 7.57
N PRO A 231 7.95 -1.05 8.61
CA PRO A 231 9.21 -0.34 8.84
C PRO A 231 10.20 -0.48 7.67
N ILE A 232 10.27 -1.65 7.04
CA ILE A 232 11.13 -1.90 5.87
C ILE A 232 10.59 -1.15 4.65
N VAL A 233 9.27 -1.21 4.40
CA VAL A 233 8.60 -0.46 3.32
C VAL A 233 8.83 1.05 3.47
N GLY A 234 8.71 1.58 4.68
CA GLY A 234 8.97 2.99 5.00
C GLY A 234 10.43 3.38 4.81
N LEU A 235 11.38 2.58 5.30
CA LEU A 235 12.82 2.86 5.13
C LEU A 235 13.25 2.77 3.67
N VAL A 236 12.77 1.77 2.92
CA VAL A 236 13.09 1.60 1.49
C VAL A 236 12.47 2.72 0.66
N GLY A 237 11.18 3.03 0.83
CA GLY A 237 10.52 4.12 0.12
C GLY A 237 11.12 5.49 0.45
N GLY A 238 11.43 5.75 1.72
CA GLY A 238 12.11 6.97 2.15
C GLY A 238 13.53 7.09 1.59
N ALA A 239 14.29 5.99 1.55
CA ALA A 239 15.61 5.96 0.92
C ALA A 239 15.52 6.21 -0.60
N ILE A 240 14.53 5.63 -1.29
CA ILE A 240 14.29 5.89 -2.71
C ILE A 240 13.94 7.37 -2.94
N CYS A 241 13.09 7.99 -2.10
CA CYS A 241 12.79 9.42 -2.20
C CYS A 241 14.05 10.29 -2.01
N LEU A 242 14.90 9.95 -1.02
CA LEU A 242 16.16 10.67 -0.76
C LEU A 242 17.15 10.50 -1.92
N ILE A 243 17.36 9.28 -2.41
CA ILE A 243 18.23 8.98 -3.56
C ILE A 243 17.71 9.71 -4.80
N SER A 244 16.40 9.73 -5.03
CA SER A 244 15.76 10.44 -6.15
C SER A 244 16.03 11.94 -6.11
N ALA A 245 15.92 12.58 -4.94
CA ALA A 245 16.23 14.00 -4.78
C ALA A 245 17.72 14.30 -4.99
N LEU A 246 18.61 13.44 -4.47
CA LEU A 246 20.05 13.56 -4.70
C LEU A 246 20.42 13.29 -6.18
N TRP A 247 19.72 12.38 -6.86
CA TRP A 247 19.93 12.07 -8.27
C TRP A 247 19.47 13.20 -9.19
N ALA A 248 18.36 13.86 -8.89
CA ALA A 248 17.90 15.04 -9.61
C ALA A 248 18.99 16.14 -9.64
N LEU A 249 19.62 16.40 -8.48
CA LEU A 249 20.64 17.43 -8.29
C LEU A 249 22.04 17.04 -8.78
N TYR A 250 22.48 15.82 -8.45
CA TYR A 250 23.88 15.36 -8.62
C TYR A 250 24.04 14.12 -9.51
N GLY A 251 22.95 13.53 -9.99
CA GLY A 251 22.99 12.40 -10.93
C GLY A 251 23.70 12.81 -12.22
N ARG A 252 24.62 11.96 -12.69
CA ARG A 252 25.40 12.15 -13.92
C ARG A 252 26.08 13.53 -14.05
N THR A 253 26.71 14.04 -12.98
CA THR A 253 27.48 15.31 -13.01
C THR A 253 28.65 15.35 -13.99
N GLY A 254 29.15 14.19 -14.43
CA GLY A 254 30.19 14.07 -15.47
C GLY A 254 29.68 14.04 -16.91
N SER A 255 28.39 14.33 -17.17
CA SER A 255 27.81 14.35 -18.52
C SER A 255 27.14 15.69 -18.87
N ASN A 256 26.79 15.87 -20.14
CA ASN A 256 26.31 17.15 -20.72
C ASN A 256 24.88 17.58 -20.28
N PHE A 257 24.45 17.26 -19.04
CA PHE A 257 23.16 17.69 -18.46
C PHE A 257 23.27 18.97 -17.61
N GLY A 258 24.36 19.71 -17.75
CA GLY A 258 24.55 21.00 -17.09
C GLY A 258 24.65 20.96 -15.56
N GLY A 259 24.80 22.15 -14.99
CA GLY A 259 24.81 22.42 -13.56
C GLY A 259 23.40 22.51 -12.96
N ILE A 260 23.32 22.88 -11.69
CA ILE A 260 22.05 22.93 -10.94
C ILE A 260 21.07 23.95 -11.55
N SER A 261 21.56 25.06 -12.12
CA SER A 261 20.73 26.07 -12.79
C SER A 261 20.09 25.52 -14.06
N ASP A 262 20.89 24.95 -14.96
CA ASP A 262 20.43 24.38 -16.23
C ASP A 262 19.37 23.27 -16.00
N ARG A 263 19.59 22.45 -14.98
CA ARG A 263 18.64 21.40 -14.57
C ARG A 263 17.34 21.96 -14.00
N TRP A 264 17.39 23.09 -13.31
CA TRP A 264 16.19 23.76 -12.77
C TRP A 264 15.38 24.42 -13.89
N GLU A 265 16.03 25.07 -14.85
CA GLU A 265 15.38 25.59 -16.07
C GLU A 265 14.76 24.44 -16.89
N PHE A 266 15.49 23.34 -17.08
CA PHE A 266 14.95 22.13 -17.70
C PHE A 266 13.72 21.60 -16.94
N LEU A 267 13.75 21.55 -15.62
CA LEU A 267 12.62 21.07 -14.82
C LEU A 267 11.38 21.96 -15.02
N ILE A 268 11.53 23.28 -15.01
CA ILE A 268 10.42 24.21 -15.28
C ILE A 268 9.85 23.98 -16.69
N GLY A 269 10.73 23.81 -17.69
CA GLY A 269 10.33 23.46 -19.05
C GLY A 269 9.55 22.15 -19.11
N TYR A 270 10.08 21.08 -18.54
CA TYR A 270 9.50 19.74 -18.48
C TYR A 270 8.12 19.73 -17.81
N LEU A 271 7.97 20.42 -16.67
CA LEU A 271 6.68 20.58 -15.98
C LEU A 271 5.64 21.37 -16.79
N GLY A 272 6.10 22.29 -17.66
CA GLY A 272 5.25 23.10 -18.54
C GLY A 272 4.98 22.49 -19.93
N SER A 273 5.72 21.45 -20.33
CA SER A 273 5.58 20.80 -21.64
C SER A 273 5.01 19.39 -21.57
N GLU A 274 5.28 18.62 -20.51
CA GLU A 274 4.90 17.20 -20.43
C GLU A 274 3.76 16.96 -19.44
N ARG A 275 2.69 16.31 -19.91
CA ARG A 275 1.50 16.01 -19.10
C ARG A 275 1.80 15.08 -17.92
N LEU A 276 2.72 14.13 -18.14
CA LEU A 276 3.21 13.21 -17.10
C LEU A 276 3.91 13.97 -15.96
N ALA A 277 4.78 14.91 -16.33
CA ALA A 277 5.51 15.76 -15.38
C ALA A 277 4.57 16.66 -14.58
N TYR A 278 3.58 17.24 -15.25
CA TYR A 278 2.53 18.04 -14.64
C TYR A 278 1.65 17.22 -13.66
N ALA A 279 1.34 15.97 -13.99
CA ALA A 279 0.62 15.06 -13.08
C ALA A 279 1.39 14.77 -11.78
N PHE A 280 2.72 14.62 -11.86
CA PHE A 280 3.57 14.43 -10.67
C PHE A 280 3.57 15.64 -9.72
N ILE A 281 3.31 16.87 -10.19
CA ILE A 281 3.07 18.01 -9.30
C ILE A 281 1.81 17.78 -8.46
N TRP A 282 0.72 17.36 -9.12
CA TRP A 282 -0.55 17.08 -8.44
C TRP A 282 -0.42 15.92 -7.45
N ASP A 283 0.38 14.90 -7.75
CA ASP A 283 0.73 13.84 -6.79
C ASP A 283 1.39 14.39 -5.54
N ILE A 284 2.44 15.20 -5.69
CA ILE A 284 3.17 15.80 -4.56
C ILE A 284 2.22 16.66 -3.70
N LEU A 285 1.33 17.44 -4.33
CA LEU A 285 0.35 18.27 -3.62
C LEU A 285 -0.70 17.42 -2.88
N LEU A 286 -1.30 16.44 -3.56
CA LEU A 286 -2.31 15.55 -2.99
C LEU A 286 -1.71 14.69 -1.87
N TYR A 287 -0.49 14.19 -2.02
CA TYR A 287 0.21 13.42 -0.99
C TYR A 287 0.56 14.29 0.22
N SER A 288 0.98 15.54 0.00
CA SER A 288 1.21 16.50 1.09
C SER A 288 -0.05 16.81 1.92
N VAL A 289 -1.25 16.71 1.31
CA VAL A 289 -2.54 16.90 2.00
C VAL A 289 -3.08 15.61 2.61
N PHE A 290 -3.04 14.50 1.89
CA PHE A 290 -3.64 13.23 2.32
C PHE A 290 -2.75 12.44 3.28
N GLN A 291 -1.43 12.56 3.22
CA GLN A 291 -0.50 11.98 4.20
C GLN A 291 -0.85 12.40 5.64
N PRO A 292 -0.86 13.71 6.01
CA PRO A 292 -1.17 14.12 7.37
C PRO A 292 -2.60 13.78 7.80
N TRP A 293 -3.56 13.76 6.87
CA TRP A 293 -4.94 13.38 7.16
C TRP A 293 -5.05 11.88 7.47
N LEU A 294 -4.53 11.01 6.60
CA LEU A 294 -4.56 9.55 6.79
C LEU A 294 -3.78 9.12 8.02
N ILE A 295 -2.57 9.64 8.23
CA ILE A 295 -1.79 9.38 9.46
C ILE A 295 -2.55 9.90 10.69
N GLY A 296 -3.17 11.07 10.60
CA GLY A 296 -3.93 11.68 11.69
C GLY A 296 -5.13 10.88 12.15
N ASP A 297 -5.88 10.31 11.21
CA ASP A 297 -6.99 9.39 11.48
C ASP A 297 -6.53 8.05 12.09
N ASN A 298 -5.25 7.69 11.93
CA ASN A 298 -4.69 6.36 12.25
C ASN A 298 -3.58 6.40 13.32
N LEU A 299 -3.46 7.50 14.08
CA LEU A 299 -2.48 7.62 15.17
C LEU A 299 -2.64 6.56 16.28
N GLN A 300 -3.78 5.88 16.36
CA GLN A 300 -4.01 4.75 17.27
C GLN A 300 -3.15 3.52 16.93
N ASN A 301 -2.72 3.38 15.67
CA ASN A 301 -1.86 2.28 15.19
C ASN A 301 -0.37 2.56 15.45
N VAL A 302 -0.03 3.66 16.13
CA VAL A 302 1.35 4.07 16.39
C VAL A 302 1.71 3.71 17.84
N GLU A 303 2.95 3.24 18.04
CA GLU A 303 3.49 2.96 19.38
C GLU A 303 3.22 4.13 20.34
N ARG A 304 2.63 3.85 21.50
CA ARG A 304 2.10 4.88 22.43
C ARG A 304 3.15 5.93 22.85
N SER A 305 4.43 5.55 22.92
CA SER A 305 5.53 6.48 23.24
C SER A 305 5.87 7.46 22.11
N LYS A 306 5.47 7.15 20.86
CA LYS A 306 5.83 7.88 19.62
C LYS A 306 4.70 8.70 19.03
N ILE A 307 3.45 8.52 19.47
CA ILE A 307 2.26 9.23 18.93
C ILE A 307 2.50 10.75 18.82
N GLY A 308 3.06 11.40 19.85
CA GLY A 308 3.33 12.84 19.84
C GLY A 308 4.33 13.27 18.75
N MET A 309 5.36 12.47 18.52
CA MET A 309 6.37 12.70 17.46
C MET A 309 5.75 12.51 16.08
N VAL A 310 5.02 11.41 15.85
CA VAL A 310 4.38 11.12 14.55
C VAL A 310 3.28 12.16 14.24
N ASN A 311 2.51 12.61 15.24
CA ASN A 311 1.50 13.65 15.07
C ASN A 311 2.08 15.01 14.64
N TYR A 312 3.32 15.32 15.02
CA TYR A 312 4.05 16.49 14.50
C TYR A 312 4.63 16.23 13.11
N LEU A 313 5.34 15.10 12.93
CA LEU A 313 6.03 14.77 11.68
C LEU A 313 5.09 14.49 10.51
N ARG A 314 3.83 14.08 10.73
CA ARG A 314 2.85 13.74 9.67
C ARG A 314 2.68 14.82 8.59
N PHE A 315 2.94 16.08 8.92
CA PHE A 315 2.85 17.23 8.01
C PHE A 315 4.11 17.45 7.16
N VAL A 316 5.21 16.76 7.45
CA VAL A 316 6.45 16.83 6.66
C VAL A 316 6.36 15.81 5.51
N PRO A 317 6.37 16.26 4.23
CA PRO A 317 6.39 15.38 3.06
C PRO A 317 7.40 14.24 3.19
N VAL A 318 7.00 13.00 2.85
CA VAL A 318 7.80 11.76 2.97
C VAL A 318 8.17 11.39 4.41
N VAL A 319 8.84 12.27 5.16
CA VAL A 319 9.36 12.03 6.53
C VAL A 319 8.25 11.63 7.50
N GLY A 320 7.09 12.28 7.43
CA GLY A 320 5.94 11.93 8.27
C GLY A 320 5.43 10.51 8.04
N LEU A 321 5.46 10.06 6.79
CA LEU A 321 5.06 8.71 6.40
C LEU A 321 6.10 7.66 6.82
N VAL A 322 7.39 7.94 6.61
CA VAL A 322 8.49 7.09 7.13
C VAL A 322 8.38 6.94 8.66
N ALA A 323 8.14 8.04 9.37
CA ALA A 323 7.98 8.02 10.84
C ALA A 323 6.74 7.22 11.29
N TYR A 324 5.60 7.36 10.61
CA TYR A 324 4.42 6.54 10.89
C TYR A 324 4.69 5.04 10.69
N LEU A 325 5.33 4.66 9.58
CA LEU A 325 5.57 3.27 9.22
C LEU A 325 6.63 2.59 10.09
N VAL A 326 7.67 3.32 10.53
CA VAL A 326 8.68 2.81 11.45
C VAL A 326 8.16 2.70 12.89
N CYS A 327 7.19 3.53 13.29
CA CYS A 327 6.57 3.51 14.61
C CYS A 327 5.21 2.78 14.64
N LEU A 328 4.87 2.03 13.59
CA LEU A 328 3.63 1.27 13.49
C LEU A 328 3.64 0.10 14.49
N ASN A 329 2.63 0.00 15.33
CA ASN A 329 2.41 -1.11 16.26
C ASN A 329 1.00 -1.69 16.04
N LEU A 330 0.93 -3.01 15.87
CA LEU A 330 -0.29 -3.73 15.51
C LEU A 330 -0.63 -4.85 16.50
N ASP A 331 0.26 -5.09 17.46
CA ASP A 331 0.16 -6.16 18.46
C ASP A 331 -1.01 -5.93 19.44
N ASP A 332 -1.63 -4.74 19.42
CA ASP A 332 -2.81 -4.37 20.22
C ASP A 332 -4.15 -4.89 19.62
N GLU A 333 -4.18 -5.54 18.44
CA GLU A 333 -5.41 -6.10 17.82
C GLU A 333 -5.83 -7.51 18.33
N GLU A 334 -5.04 -8.20 19.17
CA GLU A 334 -5.32 -9.58 19.64
C GLU A 334 -5.86 -9.71 21.10
N LEU A 335 -6.53 -8.67 21.64
CA LEU A 335 -7.05 -8.65 23.04
C LEU A 335 -8.57 -8.43 23.17
#